data_AF-A0A7S0L5S7-F1
#
_entry.id   AF-A0A7S0L5S7-F1
#
_cell.length_a   1.000
_cell.length_b   1.000
_cell.length_c   1.000
_cell.angle_alpha   90.00
_cell.angle_beta   90.00
_cell.angle_gamma   90.00
#
_symmetry.space_group_name_H-M   'P 1'
#
loop_
_entity.id
_entity.type
_entity.pdbx_description
1 polymer ?
#
loop_
_entity_poly.entity_id
_entity_poly.type
_entity_poly.pdbx_seq_one_letter_code
_entity_poly.pdbx_strand_id
1 'polypeptide(L)'
;TRMMLRFVALLLVAPFLQAQPVSLDSDEAFENAVHQDGSCWAVLFTSKTREDKCAPVIRGFSELGARYPGVKYGVADVDDVKAVSSEFNVRKRMVPRILLFKTRARQADVISGDVGLNGAILADVLKGEFADNTWTDGVCQKITLALGGASDEL
;
A
#
# COMPACT_ATOMS: atom_id res chain seq x y z
N THR A 1 18.63 55.26 6.70
CA THR A 1 18.49 54.23 7.75
C THR A 1 17.06 53.75 7.80
N ARG A 2 16.86 52.42 7.74
CA ARG A 2 15.61 51.63 7.84
C ARG A 2 14.75 51.47 6.58
N MET A 3 15.09 50.39 5.85
CA MET A 3 14.16 49.54 5.09
C MET A 3 12.95 49.15 5.93
N MET A 4 11.75 49.16 5.35
CA MET A 4 10.57 48.54 5.93
C MET A 4 10.08 47.43 5.00
N LEU A 5 10.50 46.21 5.33
CA LEU A 5 10.12 44.95 4.69
C LEU A 5 8.69 44.61 5.12
N ARG A 6 7.71 44.67 4.20
CA ARG A 6 6.36 44.17 4.47
C ARG A 6 6.28 42.71 4.06
N PHE A 7 6.16 41.87 5.07
CA PHE A 7 5.90 40.43 5.00
C PHE A 7 4.70 40.12 4.11
N VAL A 8 4.93 39.40 3.01
CA VAL A 8 3.88 38.67 2.31
C VAL A 8 3.67 37.37 3.09
N ALA A 9 2.58 37.27 3.81
CA ALA A 9 2.12 35.99 4.38
C ALA A 9 1.65 35.10 3.22
N LEU A 10 2.57 34.29 2.69
CA LEU A 10 2.25 33.23 1.75
C LEU A 10 1.52 32.13 2.54
N LEU A 11 0.19 32.14 2.48
CA LEU A 11 -0.63 31.02 2.94
C LEU A 11 -0.28 29.82 2.06
N LEU A 12 0.60 28.95 2.55
CA LEU A 12 0.82 27.61 1.99
C LEU A 12 -0.47 26.81 2.19
N VAL A 13 -1.42 26.96 1.29
CA VAL A 13 -2.43 25.94 1.05
C VAL A 13 -1.68 24.78 0.42
N ALA A 14 -1.16 23.88 1.25
CA ALA A 14 -0.69 22.59 0.78
C ALA A 14 -1.91 21.94 0.10
N PRO A 15 -1.88 21.66 -1.22
CA PRO A 15 -2.93 20.87 -1.81
C PRO A 15 -2.92 19.53 -1.07
N PHE A 16 -4.04 19.22 -0.41
CA PHE A 16 -4.38 17.88 0.03
C PHE A 16 -4.53 17.04 -1.25
N LEU A 17 -3.40 16.71 -1.89
CA LEU A 17 -3.37 15.79 -3.01
C LEU A 17 -3.84 14.46 -2.42
N GLN A 18 -5.08 14.11 -2.75
CA GLN A 18 -5.61 12.79 -2.50
C GLN A 18 -4.62 11.79 -3.10
N ALA A 19 -3.92 11.04 -2.24
CA ALA A 19 -3.00 10.01 -2.67
C ALA A 19 -3.83 8.87 -3.29
N GLN A 20 -4.10 8.99 -4.59
CA GLN A 20 -4.71 7.92 -5.36
C GLN A 20 -3.76 6.73 -5.39
N PRO A 21 -4.28 5.48 -5.41
CA PRO A 21 -3.44 4.30 -5.60
C PRO A 21 -2.60 4.43 -6.88
N VAL A 22 -1.32 4.09 -6.78
CA VAL A 22 -0.39 4.09 -7.91
C VAL A 22 -0.60 2.85 -8.76
N SER A 23 -0.60 3.00 -10.08
CA SER A 23 -0.64 1.85 -10.99
C SER A 23 0.72 1.16 -11.06
N LEU A 24 0.74 -0.17 -10.89
CA LEU A 24 1.93 -1.01 -10.94
C LEU A 24 1.85 -1.88 -12.20
N ASP A 25 2.28 -1.30 -13.32
CA ASP A 25 2.01 -1.83 -14.67
C ASP A 25 3.09 -2.80 -15.20
N SER A 26 4.06 -3.17 -14.35
CA SER A 26 5.09 -4.16 -14.66
C SER A 26 5.71 -4.73 -13.40
N ASP A 27 6.32 -5.91 -13.50
CA ASP A 27 7.06 -6.51 -12.38
C ASP A 27 8.16 -5.56 -11.88
N GLU A 28 8.86 -4.86 -12.78
CA GLU A 28 9.90 -3.88 -12.41
C GLU A 28 9.33 -2.67 -11.63
N ALA A 29 8.19 -2.13 -12.08
CA ALA A 29 7.53 -1.03 -11.38
C ALA A 29 7.09 -1.47 -9.97
N PHE A 30 6.60 -2.71 -9.84
CA PHE A 30 6.24 -3.30 -8.56
C PHE A 30 7.46 -3.43 -7.64
N GLU A 31 8.56 -4.01 -8.12
CA GLU A 31 9.79 -4.19 -7.32
C GLU A 31 10.33 -2.85 -6.80
N ASN A 32 10.41 -1.85 -7.66
CA ASN A 32 10.93 -0.52 -7.31
C ASN A 32 10.01 0.22 -6.34
N ALA A 33 8.69 0.17 -6.55
CA ALA A 33 7.74 0.90 -5.70
C ALA A 33 7.45 0.18 -4.38
N VAL A 34 7.26 -1.14 -4.42
CA VAL A 34 6.77 -1.91 -3.28
C VAL A 34 7.92 -2.56 -2.53
N HIS A 35 8.84 -3.29 -3.16
CA HIS A 35 9.84 -4.07 -2.41
C HIS A 35 11.01 -3.23 -1.91
N GLN A 36 11.52 -2.31 -2.72
CA GLN A 36 12.65 -1.46 -2.34
C GLN A 36 12.26 -0.34 -1.37
N ASP A 37 10.98 0.02 -1.30
CA ASP A 37 10.48 1.04 -0.38
C ASP A 37 10.40 0.53 1.06
N GLY A 38 10.91 1.32 2.01
CA GLY A 38 10.84 1.06 3.44
C GLY A 38 9.45 1.24 4.06
N SER A 39 8.53 1.87 3.35
CA SER A 39 7.15 2.11 3.78
C SER A 39 6.29 0.86 3.67
N CYS A 40 5.24 0.76 4.48
CA CYS A 40 4.20 -0.24 4.34
C CYS A 40 3.36 0.00 3.07
N TRP A 41 3.00 -1.07 2.38
CA TRP A 41 2.14 -1.02 1.20
C TRP A 41 0.93 -1.93 1.33
N ALA A 42 -0.22 -1.46 0.84
CA ALA A 42 -1.35 -2.30 0.48
C ALA A 42 -1.46 -2.31 -1.05
N VAL A 43 -1.48 -3.49 -1.67
CA VAL A 43 -1.60 -3.62 -3.13
C VAL A 43 -2.84 -4.42 -3.49
N LEU A 44 -3.72 -3.82 -4.28
CA LEU A 44 -4.88 -4.47 -4.86
C LEU A 44 -4.50 -5.11 -6.20
N PHE A 45 -4.52 -6.44 -6.23
CA PHE A 45 -4.42 -7.22 -7.46
C PHE A 45 -5.78 -7.33 -8.14
N THR A 46 -5.80 -7.05 -9.44
CA THR A 46 -6.99 -6.97 -10.30
C THR A 46 -6.80 -7.80 -11.57
N SER A 47 -7.81 -7.81 -12.44
CA SER A 47 -7.65 -8.29 -13.81
C SER A 47 -8.61 -7.56 -14.74
N LYS A 48 -8.09 -7.04 -15.86
CA LYS A 48 -8.83 -6.37 -16.94
C LYS A 48 -9.98 -7.20 -17.48
N THR A 49 -9.87 -8.54 -17.49
CA THR A 49 -10.97 -9.41 -17.96
C THR A 49 -11.98 -9.77 -16.88
N ARG A 50 -11.88 -9.16 -15.68
CA ARG A 50 -12.80 -9.35 -14.56
C ARG A 50 -13.23 -7.99 -13.98
N GLU A 51 -13.37 -7.00 -14.84
CA GLU A 51 -13.66 -5.60 -14.48
C GLU A 51 -14.88 -5.49 -13.55
N ASP A 52 -15.99 -6.17 -13.87
CA ASP A 52 -17.22 -6.13 -13.05
C ASP A 52 -17.01 -6.50 -11.58
N LYS A 53 -16.06 -7.41 -11.30
CA LYS A 53 -15.73 -7.84 -9.94
C LYS A 53 -14.70 -6.94 -9.29
N CYS A 54 -13.83 -6.29 -10.07
CA CYS A 54 -12.75 -5.45 -9.57
C CYS A 54 -13.19 -4.01 -9.35
N ALA A 55 -14.05 -3.45 -10.22
CA ALA A 55 -14.44 -2.05 -10.21
C ALA A 55 -14.99 -1.56 -8.87
N PRO A 56 -15.87 -2.31 -8.16
CA PRO A 56 -16.37 -1.85 -6.86
C PRO A 56 -15.28 -1.81 -5.78
N VAL A 57 -14.33 -2.77 -5.81
CA VAL A 57 -13.20 -2.80 -4.87
C VAL A 57 -12.20 -1.69 -5.19
N ILE A 58 -11.89 -1.46 -6.48
CA ILE A 58 -11.02 -0.36 -6.91
C ILE A 58 -11.56 0.97 -6.38
N ARG A 59 -12.87 1.22 -6.53
CA ARG A 59 -13.49 2.43 -6.00
C ARG A 59 -13.31 2.58 -4.49
N GLY A 60 -13.61 1.53 -3.72
CA GLY A 60 -13.41 1.55 -2.26
C GLY A 60 -11.94 1.73 -1.88
N PHE A 61 -11.03 1.15 -2.66
CA PHE A 61 -9.59 1.22 -2.47
C PHE A 61 -9.04 2.63 -2.75
N SER A 62 -9.54 3.32 -3.77
CA SER A 62 -9.18 4.71 -4.09
C SER A 62 -9.53 5.71 -2.98
N GLU A 63 -10.50 5.40 -2.12
CA GLU A 63 -10.86 6.24 -0.99
C GLU A 63 -9.89 6.09 0.21
N LEU A 64 -9.05 5.06 0.22
CA LEU A 64 -8.21 4.73 1.38
C LEU A 64 -7.09 5.73 1.62
N GLY A 65 -6.48 6.28 0.56
CA GLY A 65 -5.39 7.26 0.71
C GLY A 65 -5.80 8.48 1.52
N ALA A 66 -7.08 8.87 1.49
CA ALA A 66 -7.61 9.95 2.32
C ALA A 66 -7.96 9.51 3.75
N ARG A 67 -8.40 8.26 3.93
CA ARG A 67 -8.86 7.72 5.22
C ARG A 67 -7.72 7.18 6.09
N TYR A 68 -6.63 6.74 5.46
CA TYR A 68 -5.50 6.11 6.12
C TYR A 68 -4.17 6.42 5.38
N PRO A 69 -3.72 7.69 5.41
CA PRO A 69 -2.62 8.19 4.57
C PRO A 69 -1.23 7.65 4.92
N GLY A 70 -1.06 6.97 6.06
CA GLY A 70 0.25 6.48 6.47
C GLY A 70 0.70 5.18 5.82
N VAL A 71 -0.13 4.58 4.98
CA VAL A 71 0.19 3.42 4.15
C VAL A 71 0.15 3.83 2.68
N LYS A 72 1.03 3.24 1.86
CA LYS A 72 1.02 3.46 0.41
C LYS A 72 0.10 2.45 -0.29
N TYR A 73 -0.51 2.89 -1.38
CA TYR A 73 -1.53 2.12 -2.09
C TYR A 73 -1.11 1.88 -3.53
N GLY A 74 -1.19 0.63 -3.96
CA GLY A 74 -0.91 0.21 -5.33
C GLY A 74 -2.07 -0.58 -5.94
N VAL A 75 -2.22 -0.51 -7.25
CA VAL A 75 -3.10 -1.39 -8.03
C VAL A 75 -2.26 -2.09 -9.08
N ALA A 76 -2.39 -3.40 -9.19
CA ALA A 76 -1.64 -4.20 -10.15
C ALA A 76 -2.58 -5.16 -10.89
N ASP A 77 -2.44 -5.29 -12.20
CA ASP A 77 -3.12 -6.33 -12.97
C ASP A 77 -2.26 -7.61 -12.96
N VAL A 78 -2.86 -8.75 -12.62
CA VAL A 78 -2.14 -10.04 -12.57
C VAL A 78 -1.49 -10.45 -13.90
N ASP A 79 -2.01 -9.98 -15.04
CA ASP A 79 -1.45 -10.24 -16.36
C ASP A 79 -0.31 -9.27 -16.70
N ASP A 80 -0.19 -8.13 -16.01
CA ASP A 80 0.90 -7.15 -16.20
C ASP A 80 2.09 -7.41 -15.23
N VAL A 81 1.81 -7.97 -14.04
CA VAL A 81 2.82 -8.35 -13.02
C VAL A 81 2.93 -9.87 -12.83
N LYS A 82 3.28 -10.59 -13.89
CA LYS A 82 3.21 -12.08 -13.91
C LYS A 82 4.19 -12.75 -12.97
N ALA A 83 5.42 -12.24 -12.83
CA ALA A 83 6.41 -12.84 -11.95
C ALA A 83 6.00 -12.63 -10.49
N VAL A 84 5.62 -11.41 -10.13
CA VAL A 84 5.15 -11.06 -8.77
C VAL A 84 3.88 -11.82 -8.42
N SER A 85 2.88 -11.84 -9.29
CA SER A 85 1.64 -12.57 -9.05
C SER A 85 1.88 -14.08 -8.87
N SER A 86 2.83 -14.66 -9.61
CA SER A 86 3.26 -16.05 -9.40
C SER A 86 3.95 -16.25 -8.05
N GLU A 87 4.87 -15.37 -7.66
CA GLU A 87 5.61 -15.43 -6.39
C GLU A 87 4.66 -15.43 -5.18
N PHE A 88 3.64 -14.57 -5.20
CA PHE A 88 2.64 -14.48 -4.12
C PHE A 88 1.42 -15.40 -4.35
N ASN A 89 1.48 -16.31 -5.33
CA ASN A 89 0.40 -17.24 -5.71
C ASN A 89 -0.97 -16.52 -5.89
N VAL A 90 -0.94 -15.31 -6.44
CA VAL A 90 -2.13 -14.56 -6.84
C VAL A 90 -2.52 -14.97 -8.25
N ARG A 91 -3.65 -15.67 -8.38
CA ARG A 91 -4.14 -16.13 -9.68
C ARG A 91 -5.33 -15.30 -10.12
N LYS A 92 -5.55 -15.21 -11.43
CA LYS A 92 -6.68 -14.50 -12.04
C LYS A 92 -8.07 -14.89 -11.52
N ARG A 93 -8.26 -16.11 -11.01
CA ARG A 93 -9.52 -16.53 -10.36
C ARG A 93 -9.70 -15.99 -8.93
N MET A 94 -8.63 -15.49 -8.31
CA MET A 94 -8.58 -15.04 -6.92
C MET A 94 -8.74 -13.53 -6.79
N VAL A 95 -8.62 -12.76 -7.87
CA VAL A 95 -8.84 -11.31 -7.86
C VAL A 95 -10.34 -10.95 -7.81
N PRO A 96 -10.73 -9.78 -7.24
CA PRO A 96 -9.87 -8.80 -6.58
C PRO A 96 -9.25 -9.34 -5.28
N ARG A 97 -7.96 -9.03 -5.04
CA ARG A 97 -7.25 -9.49 -3.83
C ARG A 97 -6.30 -8.42 -3.33
N ILE A 98 -6.28 -8.17 -2.03
CA ILE A 98 -5.37 -7.19 -1.42
C ILE A 98 -4.27 -7.93 -0.66
N LEU A 99 -3.03 -7.58 -0.97
CA LEU A 99 -1.83 -8.03 -0.26
C LEU A 99 -1.21 -6.88 0.53
N LEU A 100 -0.70 -7.18 1.72
CA LEU A 100 -0.11 -6.24 2.66
C LEU A 100 1.38 -6.52 2.82
N PHE A 101 2.21 -5.55 2.46
CA PHE A 101 3.65 -5.63 2.52
C PHE A 101 4.15 -4.90 3.76
N LYS A 102 4.17 -5.63 4.89
CA LYS A 102 4.47 -5.11 6.23
C LYS A 102 5.93 -5.24 6.64
N THR A 103 6.72 -6.00 5.89
CA THR A 103 8.11 -6.30 6.24
C THR A 103 9.03 -6.03 5.06
N ARG A 104 10.33 -5.96 5.33
CA ARG A 104 11.36 -5.91 4.26
C ARG A 104 11.63 -7.27 3.62
N ALA A 105 11.09 -8.34 4.17
CA ALA A 105 11.11 -9.63 3.49
C ALA A 105 10.16 -9.58 2.29
N ARG A 106 10.42 -10.41 1.27
CA ARG A 106 9.50 -10.60 0.13
C ARG A 106 8.33 -11.49 0.56
N GLN A 107 7.58 -11.02 1.56
CA GLN A 107 6.41 -11.66 2.14
C GLN A 107 5.26 -10.66 2.20
N ALA A 108 4.05 -11.18 2.05
CA ALA A 108 2.86 -10.36 2.13
C ALA A 108 1.73 -11.11 2.83
N ASP A 109 0.98 -10.39 3.65
CA ASP A 109 -0.22 -10.90 4.27
C ASP A 109 -1.42 -10.65 3.36
N VAL A 110 -2.42 -11.52 3.46
CA VAL A 110 -3.65 -11.40 2.68
C VAL A 110 -4.73 -10.83 3.57
N ILE A 111 -5.42 -9.79 3.11
CA ILE A 111 -6.67 -9.39 3.75
C ILE A 111 -7.68 -10.53 3.62
N SER A 112 -7.96 -11.19 4.74
CA SER A 112 -8.82 -12.37 4.81
C SER A 112 -10.23 -11.95 5.23
N GLY A 113 -11.23 -12.26 4.40
CA GLY A 113 -12.65 -11.99 4.69
C GLY A 113 -13.39 -11.36 3.53
N ASP A 114 -14.72 -11.32 3.63
CA ASP A 114 -15.60 -10.59 2.71
C ASP A 114 -15.50 -9.09 3.04
N VAL A 115 -14.32 -8.52 2.80
CA VAL A 115 -14.05 -7.11 3.12
C VAL A 115 -14.87 -6.30 2.14
N GLY A 116 -15.98 -5.79 2.66
CA GLY A 116 -16.99 -5.10 1.88
C GLY A 116 -16.39 -3.98 1.03
N LEU A 117 -17.15 -3.61 -0.01
CA LEU A 117 -16.81 -2.62 -1.03
C LEU A 117 -16.72 -1.17 -0.51
N ASN A 118 -16.54 -0.97 0.80
CA ASN A 118 -16.61 0.31 1.48
C ASN A 118 -15.23 0.70 2.02
N GLY A 119 -14.71 1.84 1.56
CA GLY A 119 -13.41 2.37 1.97
C GLY A 119 -13.28 2.63 3.48
N ALA A 120 -14.39 2.87 4.20
CA ALA A 120 -14.36 3.01 5.67
C ALA A 120 -14.00 1.69 6.35
N ILE A 121 -14.72 0.62 5.99
CA ILE A 121 -14.52 -0.72 6.56
C ILE A 121 -13.11 -1.20 6.24
N LEU A 122 -12.70 -1.03 4.99
CA LEU A 122 -11.37 -1.43 4.55
C LEU A 122 -10.27 -0.63 5.26
N ALA A 123 -10.47 0.67 5.52
CA ALA A 123 -9.50 1.45 6.29
C ALA A 123 -9.36 0.94 7.73
N ASP A 124 -10.45 0.56 8.39
CA ASP A 124 -10.39 0.04 9.77
C ASP A 124 -9.74 -1.35 9.84
N VAL A 125 -9.98 -2.21 8.84
CA VAL A 125 -9.26 -3.48 8.69
C VAL A 125 -7.76 -3.23 8.52
N LEU A 126 -7.37 -2.32 7.64
CA LEU A 126 -5.95 -2.00 7.43
C LEU A 126 -5.28 -1.45 8.70
N LYS A 127 -5.97 -0.59 9.46
CA LYS A 127 -5.44 -0.09 10.75
C LYS A 127 -5.09 -1.22 11.70
N GLY A 128 -5.95 -2.25 11.79
CA GLY A 128 -5.69 -3.43 12.61
C GLY A 128 -4.49 -4.22 12.10
N GLU A 129 -4.41 -4.44 10.79
CA GLU A 129 -3.34 -5.24 10.16
C GLU A 129 -1.95 -4.62 10.26
N PHE A 130 -1.84 -3.28 10.26
CA PHE A 130 -0.59 -2.53 10.39
C PHE A 130 -0.32 -2.03 11.82
N ALA A 131 -1.10 -2.46 12.82
CA ALA A 131 -0.97 -1.97 14.20
C ALA A 131 0.41 -2.27 14.81
N ASP A 132 1.02 -3.39 14.44
CA ASP A 132 2.31 -3.85 14.97
C ASP A 132 3.52 -3.25 14.22
N ASN A 133 3.29 -2.51 13.14
CA ASN A 133 4.36 -1.84 12.39
C ASN A 133 4.84 -0.58 13.11
N THR A 134 6.09 -0.19 12.88
CA THR A 134 6.63 1.08 13.39
C THR A 134 6.06 2.25 12.60
N TRP A 135 5.74 3.36 13.28
CA TRP A 135 5.24 4.59 12.64
C TRP A 135 6.22 5.73 12.87
N THR A 136 6.62 6.43 11.80
CA THR A 136 7.54 7.58 11.86
C THR A 136 6.98 8.70 11.00
N ASP A 137 6.81 9.89 11.58
CA ASP A 137 6.24 11.07 10.90
C ASP A 137 4.90 10.78 10.19
N GLY A 138 4.07 9.92 10.79
CA GLY A 138 2.77 9.52 10.22
C GLY A 138 2.84 8.46 9.12
N VAL A 139 4.03 7.93 8.79
CA VAL A 139 4.23 6.88 7.79
C VAL A 139 4.52 5.54 8.47
N CYS A 140 3.76 4.51 8.09
CA CYS A 140 4.00 3.12 8.48
C CYS A 140 5.28 2.61 7.82
N GLN A 141 6.20 2.13 8.65
CA GLN A 141 7.48 1.58 8.25
C GLN A 141 7.43 0.05 8.32
N LYS A 142 8.00 -0.58 7.31
CA LYS A 142 8.20 -2.02 7.32
C LYS A 142 9.17 -2.41 8.41
N ILE A 143 8.83 -3.48 9.13
CA ILE A 143 9.73 -4.07 10.10
C ILE A 143 10.80 -4.92 9.41
N THR A 144 12.01 -4.88 9.95
CA THR A 144 13.05 -5.85 9.60
C THR A 144 12.81 -7.10 10.44
N LEU A 145 12.42 -8.19 9.80
CA LEU A 145 12.43 -9.50 10.45
C LEU A 145 13.89 -9.88 10.69
N ALA A 146 14.33 -9.88 11.95
CA ALA A 146 15.55 -10.54 12.32
C ALA A 146 15.34 -12.04 12.11
N LEU A 147 15.86 -12.59 11.01
CA LEU A 147 16.09 -14.03 10.89
C LEU A 147 17.21 -14.39 11.87
N GLY A 148 16.87 -14.45 13.16
CA GLY A 148 17.76 -14.92 14.20
C GLY A 148 17.99 -16.41 14.01
N GLY A 149 19.12 -16.76 13.39
CA GLY A 149 19.75 -18.05 13.61
C GLY A 149 20.08 -18.14 15.10
N ALA A 150 19.30 -18.89 15.85
CA ALA A 150 19.77 -19.46 17.11
C ALA A 150 20.70 -20.62 16.75
N SER A 151 21.94 -20.28 16.40
CA SER A 151 23.07 -21.18 16.58
C SER A 151 23.68 -20.78 17.92
N ASP A 152 23.46 -21.61 18.93
CA ASP A 152 24.30 -21.83 20.11
C ASP A 152 23.79 -23.17 20.65
N GLU A 153 24.32 -24.31 20.17
CA GLU A 153 25.43 -25.01 20.81
C GLU A 153 25.99 -24.31 22.07
N LEU A 154 25.57 -24.79 23.25
CA LEU A 154 26.43 -25.38 24.29
C LEU A 154 25.57 -26.03 25.39
#